data_AF-A0A1C5FP72-F1
#
_entry.id   AF-A0A1C5FP72-F1
#
_cell.length_a   1.000
_cell.length_b   1.000
_cell.length_c   1.000
_cell.angle_alpha   90.00
_cell.angle_beta   90.00
_cell.angle_gamma   90.00
#
_symmetry.space_group_name_H-M   'P 1'
#
loop_
_entity.id
_entity.type
_entity.pdbx_description
1 polymer ?
#
loop_
_entity_poly.entity_id
_entity_poly.type
_entity_poly.pdbx_seq_one_letter_code
_entity_poly.pdbx_strand_id
1 'polypeptide(L)'
;MVTLDVRPELIDALSALRDCVAAVRLPLPLPGAPRARQTRAELLAQLDDYLLPRLRDPEAPLLAVVGGSTGAGKSTLVNSLVGRRVSEAGVLRPTTRTPVLVCHPDDHHWFAGMRVLPHLTRVWLPQQEEDGGAGAEALAKNTLRIETASSLPRGLALLDAPDIDSLVVDNRLLAAELICAADVWVMVTTASRYADAVPWHLLRTAKEYDASLVTVLDRVPHQMINEVARQYGALMKRAGLGDVPRFTVPELPESAGGGRGLLPTTAVAPLLGWLAHRGQGP
;
A
#
# COMPACT_ATOMS: atom_id res chain seq x y z
N MET A 1 -25.05 25.58 1.99
CA MET A 1 -24.51 25.76 3.35
C MET A 1 -25.28 24.83 4.30
N VAL A 2 -25.08 23.51 4.20
CA VAL A 2 -25.77 22.47 5.02
C VAL A 2 -24.82 21.28 5.35
N THR A 3 -23.61 21.23 4.79
CA THR A 3 -22.68 20.09 4.95
C THR A 3 -21.81 20.13 6.22
N LEU A 4 -21.92 21.16 7.08
CA LEU A 4 -20.99 21.31 8.20
C LEU A 4 -21.30 20.46 9.44
N ASP A 5 -22.54 20.02 9.66
CA ASP A 5 -22.93 19.30 10.90
C ASP A 5 -22.94 17.76 10.78
N VAL A 6 -22.86 17.22 9.56
CA VAL A 6 -22.93 15.76 9.33
C VAL A 6 -21.66 15.04 9.82
N ARG A 7 -20.52 15.74 9.88
CA ARG A 7 -19.21 15.12 10.16
C ARG A 7 -19.03 14.76 11.64
N PRO A 8 -19.29 15.65 12.61
CA PRO A 8 -19.27 15.28 14.03
C PRO A 8 -20.26 14.15 14.32
N GLU A 9 -21.48 14.24 13.79
CA GLU A 9 -22.52 13.20 13.95
C GLU A 9 -22.06 11.85 13.38
N LEU A 10 -21.39 11.84 12.22
CA LEU A 10 -20.86 10.61 11.62
C LEU A 10 -19.70 10.02 12.43
N ILE A 11 -18.79 10.87 12.94
CA ILE A 11 -17.69 10.41 13.81
C ILE A 11 -18.25 9.81 15.09
N ASP A 12 -19.25 10.43 15.70
CA ASP A 12 -19.91 9.94 16.90
C ASP A 12 -20.65 8.64 16.63
N ALA A 13 -21.39 8.56 15.51
CA ALA A 13 -22.08 7.34 15.10
C ALA A 13 -21.12 6.17 14.84
N LEU A 14 -20.00 6.41 14.17
CA LEU A 14 -18.98 5.39 13.93
C LEU A 14 -18.23 4.99 15.20
N SER A 15 -17.98 5.94 16.10
CA SER A 15 -17.39 5.65 17.41
C SER A 15 -18.33 4.78 18.26
N ALA A 16 -19.64 5.08 18.25
CA ALA A 16 -20.65 4.27 18.91
C ALA A 16 -20.79 2.87 18.29
N LEU A 17 -20.74 2.77 16.95
CA LEU A 17 -20.71 1.48 16.25
C LEU A 17 -19.48 0.66 16.66
N ARG A 18 -18.30 1.29 16.68
CA ARG A 18 -17.05 0.69 17.10
C ARG A 18 -17.16 0.12 18.52
N ASP A 19 -17.69 0.89 19.46
CA ASP A 19 -17.86 0.45 20.84
C ASP A 19 -18.87 -0.70 20.97
N CYS A 20 -19.97 -0.66 20.20
CA CYS A 20 -20.90 -1.79 20.10
C CYS A 20 -20.21 -3.06 19.62
N VAL A 21 -19.43 -2.99 18.52
CA VAL A 21 -18.68 -4.13 17.99
C VAL A 21 -17.63 -4.62 18.99
N ALA A 22 -16.96 -3.70 19.69
CA ALA A 22 -15.98 -4.02 20.72
C ALA A 22 -16.62 -4.73 21.93
N ALA A 23 -17.86 -4.40 22.27
CA ALA A 23 -18.62 -5.02 23.35
C ALA A 23 -19.10 -6.45 23.00
N VAL A 24 -19.26 -6.80 21.72
CA VAL A 24 -19.66 -8.16 21.32
C VAL A 24 -18.68 -9.20 21.87
N ARG A 25 -19.20 -10.13 22.67
CA ARG A 25 -18.47 -11.29 23.21
C ARG A 25 -18.99 -12.55 22.54
N LEU A 26 -18.09 -13.37 22.01
CA LEU A 26 -18.41 -14.66 21.37
C LEU A 26 -17.74 -15.80 22.13
N PRO A 27 -18.10 -16.07 23.40
CA PRO A 27 -17.36 -16.98 24.27
C PRO A 27 -17.57 -18.45 23.90
N LEU A 28 -18.75 -18.82 23.41
CA LEU A 28 -19.09 -20.21 23.12
C LEU A 28 -18.45 -20.69 21.80
N PRO A 29 -17.86 -21.90 21.75
CA PRO A 29 -17.27 -22.47 20.54
C PRO A 29 -18.34 -23.11 19.64
N LEU A 30 -19.32 -22.30 19.20
CA LEU A 30 -20.37 -22.74 18.29
C LEU A 30 -19.86 -22.81 16.83
N PRO A 31 -20.50 -23.61 15.95
CA PRO A 31 -20.27 -23.52 14.52
C PRO A 31 -20.42 -22.08 14.02
N GLY A 32 -19.40 -21.55 13.34
CA GLY A 32 -19.36 -20.15 12.88
C GLY A 32 -18.75 -19.14 13.85
N ALA A 33 -18.54 -19.49 15.13
CA ALA A 33 -17.87 -18.61 16.10
C ALA A 33 -16.46 -18.15 15.65
N PRO A 34 -15.60 -19.01 15.05
CA PRO A 34 -14.31 -18.55 14.53
C PRO A 34 -14.45 -17.46 13.46
N ARG A 35 -15.38 -17.63 12.51
CA ARG A 35 -15.65 -16.64 11.45
C ARG A 35 -16.19 -15.33 12.03
N ALA A 36 -17.15 -15.40 12.96
CA ALA A 36 -17.70 -14.21 13.59
C ALA A 36 -16.67 -13.43 14.43
N ARG A 37 -15.74 -14.13 15.11
CA ARG A 37 -14.62 -13.49 15.82
C ARG A 37 -13.66 -12.81 14.85
N GLN A 38 -13.37 -13.45 13.71
CA GLN A 38 -12.53 -12.88 12.66
C GLN A 38 -13.17 -11.63 12.06
N THR A 39 -14.44 -11.67 11.66
CA THR A 39 -15.18 -10.50 11.15
C THR A 39 -15.23 -9.36 12.17
N ARG A 40 -15.42 -9.67 13.46
CA ARG A 40 -15.36 -8.64 14.52
C ARG A 40 -13.98 -7.97 14.57
N ALA A 41 -12.90 -8.75 14.49
CA ALA A 41 -11.54 -8.20 14.51
C ALA A 41 -11.27 -7.32 13.28
N GLU A 42 -11.68 -7.77 12.10
CA GLU A 42 -11.57 -7.01 10.85
C GLU A 42 -12.34 -5.68 10.89
N LEU A 43 -13.58 -5.70 11.38
CA LEU A 43 -14.38 -4.49 11.51
C LEU A 43 -13.78 -3.47 12.49
N LEU A 44 -13.23 -3.95 13.62
CA LEU A 44 -12.56 -3.07 14.57
C LEU A 44 -11.31 -2.46 13.96
N ALA A 45 -10.49 -3.26 13.26
CA ALA A 45 -9.32 -2.74 12.55
C ALA A 45 -9.73 -1.70 11.49
N GLN A 46 -10.78 -1.95 10.71
CA GLN A 46 -11.25 -0.99 9.71
C GLN A 46 -11.77 0.32 10.34
N LEU A 47 -12.46 0.24 11.47
CA LEU A 47 -12.96 1.42 12.18
C LEU A 47 -11.83 2.22 12.84
N ASP A 48 -10.94 1.53 13.57
CA ASP A 48 -9.88 2.14 14.37
C ASP A 48 -8.70 2.61 13.49
N ASP A 49 -8.34 1.87 12.44
CA ASP A 49 -7.12 2.12 11.64
C ASP A 49 -7.39 2.90 10.34
N TYR A 50 -8.64 2.99 9.87
CA TYR A 50 -8.97 3.67 8.61
C TYR A 50 -10.09 4.69 8.72
N LEU A 51 -11.32 4.27 9.05
CA LEU A 51 -12.50 5.14 8.96
C LEU A 51 -12.46 6.31 9.94
N LEU A 52 -12.20 6.04 11.23
CA LEU A 52 -12.13 7.10 12.23
C LEU A 52 -10.94 8.04 12.01
N PRO A 53 -9.70 7.57 11.74
CA PRO A 53 -8.59 8.45 11.42
C PRO A 53 -8.83 9.30 10.16
N ARG A 54 -9.42 8.72 9.10
CA ARG A 54 -9.69 9.46 7.85
C ARG A 54 -10.78 10.53 8.03
N LEU A 55 -11.79 10.27 8.86
CA LEU A 55 -12.85 11.24 9.13
C LEU A 55 -12.43 12.37 10.06
N ARG A 56 -11.56 12.08 11.04
CA ARG A 56 -11.00 13.09 11.94
C ARG A 56 -10.10 14.07 11.20
N ASP A 57 -9.30 13.54 10.27
CA ASP A 57 -8.27 14.28 9.55
C ASP A 57 -8.47 14.14 8.02
N PRO A 58 -9.51 14.78 7.45
CA PRO A 58 -9.88 14.62 6.04
C PRO A 58 -8.86 15.26 5.08
N GLU A 59 -8.18 16.30 5.54
CA GLU A 59 -7.12 17.02 4.81
C GLU A 59 -5.82 16.21 4.70
N ALA A 60 -5.74 15.06 5.37
CA ALA A 60 -4.53 14.28 5.34
C ALA A 60 -4.30 13.66 3.95
N PRO A 61 -3.01 13.48 3.58
CA PRO A 61 -2.61 12.89 2.32
C PRO A 61 -3.25 11.52 2.09
N LEU A 62 -3.49 11.21 0.82
CA LEU A 62 -3.86 9.87 0.38
C LEU A 62 -2.68 8.92 0.61
N LEU A 63 -2.91 7.84 1.37
CA LEU A 63 -1.94 6.78 1.59
C LEU A 63 -2.07 5.70 0.52
N ALA A 64 -1.15 5.68 -0.44
CA ALA A 64 -1.03 4.63 -1.43
C ALA A 64 0.00 3.58 -0.98
N VAL A 65 -0.47 2.38 -0.67
CA VAL A 65 0.38 1.27 -0.26
C VAL A 65 0.71 0.40 -1.46
N VAL A 66 2.00 0.23 -1.74
CA VAL A 66 2.51 -0.63 -2.81
C VAL A 66 2.80 -2.01 -2.23
N GLY A 67 1.97 -2.98 -2.61
CA GLY A 67 2.03 -4.35 -2.13
C GLY A 67 1.95 -5.38 -3.25
N GLY A 68 2.23 -6.65 -2.96
CA GLY A 68 2.36 -7.69 -4.00
C GLY A 68 3.42 -8.73 -3.70
N SER A 69 3.57 -9.69 -4.61
CA SER A 69 4.41 -10.86 -4.43
C SER A 69 5.90 -10.57 -4.29
N THR A 70 6.62 -11.53 -3.71
CA THR A 70 8.07 -11.49 -3.54
C THR A 70 8.78 -11.37 -4.88
N GLY A 71 9.58 -10.31 -5.02
CA GLY A 71 10.34 -10.01 -6.24
C GLY A 71 9.52 -9.40 -7.37
N ALA A 72 8.28 -8.96 -7.11
CA ALA A 72 7.43 -8.32 -8.12
C ALA A 72 7.84 -6.89 -8.51
N GLY A 73 8.91 -6.33 -7.91
CA GLY A 73 9.41 -4.99 -8.26
C GLY A 73 8.85 -3.82 -7.44
N LYS A 74 8.13 -4.06 -6.32
CA LYS A 74 7.54 -3.01 -5.46
C LYS A 74 8.49 -1.87 -5.09
N SER A 75 9.64 -2.17 -4.49
CA SER A 75 10.61 -1.15 -4.09
C SER A 75 11.19 -0.41 -5.30
N THR A 76 11.40 -1.09 -6.43
CA THR A 76 11.79 -0.45 -7.68
C THR A 76 10.71 0.52 -8.16
N LEU A 77 9.44 0.13 -8.11
CA LEU A 77 8.31 1.00 -8.46
C LEU A 77 8.22 2.22 -7.53
N VAL A 78 8.31 2.02 -6.21
CA VAL A 78 8.29 3.11 -5.22
C VAL A 78 9.45 4.08 -5.46
N ASN A 79 10.68 3.58 -5.59
CA ASN A 79 11.85 4.41 -5.87
C ASN A 79 11.69 5.21 -7.17
N SER A 80 11.08 4.60 -8.19
CA SER A 80 10.87 5.25 -9.49
C SER A 80 9.77 6.31 -9.44
N LEU A 81 8.69 6.08 -8.68
CA LEU A 81 7.65 7.08 -8.41
C LEU A 81 8.20 8.28 -7.63
N VAL A 82 9.11 8.03 -6.69
CA VAL A 82 9.79 9.08 -5.92
C VAL A 82 10.93 9.73 -6.73
N GLY A 83 11.47 9.05 -7.75
CA GLY A 83 12.59 9.53 -8.56
C GLY A 83 13.97 9.38 -7.91
N ARG A 84 14.07 8.72 -6.74
CA ARG A 84 15.33 8.41 -6.05
C ARG A 84 15.20 7.10 -5.27
N ARG A 85 16.33 6.49 -4.92
CA ARG A 85 16.35 5.28 -4.09
C ARG A 85 16.01 5.62 -2.64
N VAL A 86 14.82 5.25 -2.21
CA VAL A 86 14.34 5.38 -0.83
C VAL A 86 14.20 4.04 -0.17
N SER A 87 13.83 2.98 -0.90
CA SER A 87 13.72 1.61 -0.42
C SER A 87 14.77 0.72 -1.11
N GLU A 88 15.36 -0.24 -0.39
CA GLU A 88 16.29 -1.19 -1.01
C GLU A 88 15.56 -2.14 -1.96
N ALA A 89 15.87 -2.06 -3.26
CA ALA A 89 15.43 -3.03 -4.25
C ALA A 89 16.33 -4.29 -4.18
N GLY A 90 16.21 -5.07 -3.10
CA GLY A 90 17.05 -6.24 -2.84
C GLY A 90 16.58 -7.53 -3.54
N VAL A 91 17.54 -8.32 -4.02
CA VAL A 91 17.35 -9.67 -4.61
C VAL A 91 17.42 -10.78 -3.54
N LEU A 92 17.88 -10.46 -2.32
CA LEU A 92 18.08 -11.41 -1.23
C LEU A 92 16.76 -11.77 -0.53
N ARG A 93 16.47 -13.07 -0.46
CA ARG A 93 15.30 -13.63 0.23
C ARG A 93 15.73 -14.43 1.47
N PRO A 94 14.94 -14.46 2.56
CA PRO A 94 13.94 -13.50 3.01
C PRO A 94 14.50 -12.69 4.19
N THR A 95 14.87 -11.43 3.98
CA THR A 95 15.18 -10.52 5.09
C THR A 95 13.88 -9.87 5.61
N THR A 96 13.82 -9.57 6.91
CA THR A 96 12.76 -8.76 7.51
C THR A 96 12.72 -7.41 6.78
N ARG A 97 11.61 -7.08 6.11
CA ARG A 97 11.49 -5.83 5.34
C ARG A 97 10.88 -4.77 6.24
N THR A 98 11.67 -3.78 6.61
CA THR A 98 11.16 -2.57 7.27
C THR A 98 10.30 -1.79 6.25
N PRO A 99 9.01 -1.52 6.53
CA PRO A 99 8.17 -0.71 5.65
C PRO A 99 8.73 0.70 5.55
N VAL A 100 8.65 1.29 4.35
CA VAL A 100 9.15 2.63 4.06
C VAL A 100 7.99 3.50 3.60
N LEU A 101 7.69 4.55 4.36
CA LEU A 101 6.72 5.60 4.01
C LEU A 101 7.46 6.80 3.45
N VAL A 102 6.98 7.33 2.33
CA VAL A 102 7.52 8.50 1.65
C VAL A 102 6.40 9.50 1.43
N CYS A 103 6.60 10.75 1.87
CA CYS A 103 5.60 11.81 1.72
C CYS A 103 6.24 13.14 1.29
N HIS A 104 5.44 14.12 0.90
CA HIS A 104 5.94 15.47 0.65
C HIS A 104 6.42 16.11 1.97
N PRO A 105 7.51 16.91 1.98
CA PRO A 105 7.97 17.60 3.20
C PRO A 105 6.89 18.41 3.92
N ASP A 106 5.94 19.02 3.20
CA ASP A 106 4.84 19.78 3.83
C ASP A 106 3.81 18.89 4.54
N ASP A 107 3.71 17.63 4.10
CA ASP A 107 2.76 16.64 4.62
C ASP A 107 3.34 15.83 5.79
N HIS A 108 4.60 16.08 6.16
CA HIS A 108 5.33 15.31 7.18
C HIS A 108 4.57 15.21 8.52
N HIS A 109 3.88 16.28 8.91
CA HIS A 109 3.20 16.38 10.20
C HIS A 109 2.03 15.39 10.33
N TRP A 110 1.38 15.02 9.22
CA TRP A 110 0.32 14.02 9.19
C TRP A 110 0.81 12.61 9.55
N PHE A 111 2.06 12.32 9.23
CA PHE A 111 2.69 11.02 9.49
C PHE A 111 3.53 11.00 10.77
N ALA A 112 3.60 12.13 11.49
CA ALA A 112 4.19 12.19 12.82
C ALA A 112 3.32 11.51 13.89
N GLY A 113 1.99 11.56 13.76
CA GLY A 113 1.01 10.95 14.68
C GLY A 113 0.67 9.49 14.37
N MET A 114 0.06 8.74 15.30
CA MET A 114 -0.22 7.28 15.24
C MET A 114 -1.23 6.80 14.17
N ARG A 115 -1.50 7.60 13.13
CA ARG A 115 -2.54 7.32 12.14
C ARG A 115 -2.29 6.09 11.27
N VAL A 116 -1.04 5.85 10.89
CA VAL A 116 -0.65 4.70 10.05
C VAL A 116 0.22 3.78 10.88
N LEU A 117 -0.22 2.52 11.04
CA LEU A 117 0.44 1.48 11.81
C LEU A 117 0.87 1.94 13.21
N PRO A 118 -0.08 2.17 14.14
CA PRO A 118 0.16 2.77 15.46
C PRO A 118 1.17 1.99 16.31
N HIS A 119 1.34 0.70 16.04
CA HIS A 119 2.23 -0.19 16.80
C HIS A 119 3.69 -0.17 16.35
N LEU A 120 4.01 0.54 15.24
CA LEU A 120 5.37 0.64 14.74
C LEU A 120 6.09 1.87 15.29
N THR A 121 7.35 1.67 15.69
CA THR A 121 8.25 2.74 16.10
C THR A 121 8.70 3.51 14.86
N ARG A 122 8.43 4.81 14.79
CA ARG A 122 8.84 5.63 13.66
C ARG A 122 10.31 5.98 13.74
N VAL A 123 11.02 5.76 12.64
CA VAL A 123 12.39 6.22 12.48
C VAL A 123 12.46 7.17 11.30
N TRP A 124 12.81 8.41 11.62
CA TRP A 124 13.04 9.47 10.65
C TRP A 124 14.52 9.46 10.29
N LEU A 125 14.84 9.12 9.04
CA LEU A 125 16.20 9.20 8.56
C LEU A 125 16.34 10.51 7.76
N PRO A 126 17.26 11.41 8.14
CA PRO A 126 17.54 12.59 7.33
C PRO A 126 18.11 12.16 5.98
N GLN A 127 17.82 12.96 4.96
CA GLN A 127 18.28 12.79 3.58
C GLN A 127 19.78 12.48 3.54
N GLN A 128 20.15 11.21 3.38
CA GLN A 128 21.55 10.85 3.14
C GLN A 128 21.93 11.34 1.74
N GLU A 129 22.74 12.40 1.72
CA GLU A 129 23.61 12.70 0.58
C GLU A 129 24.47 11.47 0.31
N GLU A 130 24.64 11.16 -0.98
CA GLU A 130 25.41 10.02 -1.50
C GLU A 130 26.88 10.13 -1.07
N ASP A 131 27.23 9.74 0.17
CA ASP A 131 28.61 9.46 0.53
C ASP A 131 28.71 8.56 1.77
N GLY A 132 29.43 7.45 1.60
CA GLY A 132 30.02 6.69 2.70
C GLY A 132 29.10 5.71 3.43
N GLY A 133 29.13 4.44 3.01
CA GLY A 133 28.49 3.36 3.74
C GLY A 133 29.03 3.20 5.17
N ALA A 134 28.14 3.28 6.15
CA ALA A 134 28.16 2.58 7.43
C ALA A 134 26.94 3.06 8.25
N GLY A 135 26.06 2.14 8.65
CA GLY A 135 24.98 2.48 9.59
C GLY A 135 23.59 1.98 9.24
N ALA A 136 23.43 0.90 8.46
CA ALA A 136 22.26 0.03 8.63
C ALA A 136 22.43 -0.76 9.94
N GLU A 137 22.48 -0.05 11.08
CA GLU A 137 22.20 -0.70 12.36
C GLU A 137 20.83 -1.35 12.19
N ALA A 138 20.76 -2.65 12.50
CA ALA A 138 19.57 -3.45 12.36
C ALA A 138 18.39 -2.74 13.04
N LEU A 139 17.62 -1.99 12.25
CA LEU A 139 16.42 -1.32 12.69
C LEU A 139 15.57 -2.35 13.41
N ALA A 140 15.19 -2.03 14.65
CA ALA A 140 14.46 -2.95 15.50
C ALA A 140 13.24 -3.50 14.75
N LYS A 141 12.91 -4.77 15.02
CA LYS A 141 11.62 -5.35 14.60
C LYS A 141 10.52 -4.36 15.02
N ASN A 142 9.58 -4.11 14.10
CA ASN A 142 8.49 -3.15 14.25
C ASN A 142 8.87 -1.66 14.09
N THR A 143 9.72 -1.32 13.13
CA THR A 143 9.99 0.07 12.77
C THR A 143 9.30 0.47 11.47
N LEU A 144 8.81 1.71 11.39
CA LEU A 144 8.35 2.34 10.15
C LEU A 144 9.37 3.42 9.79
N ARG A 145 10.05 3.25 8.66
CA ARG A 145 10.98 4.28 8.17
C ARG A 145 10.19 5.34 7.43
N ILE A 146 10.39 6.60 7.79
CA ILE A 146 9.72 7.72 7.13
C ILE A 146 10.77 8.61 6.44
N GLU A 147 10.54 8.82 5.15
CA GLU A 147 11.34 9.65 4.25
C GLU A 147 10.46 10.78 3.71
N THR A 148 11.08 11.90 3.34
CA THR A 148 10.40 12.99 2.64
C THR A 148 10.97 13.17 1.23
N ALA A 149 10.13 13.55 0.28
CA ALA A 149 10.55 13.81 -1.10
C ALA A 149 9.70 14.89 -1.74
N SER A 150 10.32 15.99 -2.16
CA SER A 150 9.67 17.10 -2.86
C SER A 150 9.25 16.76 -4.30
N SER A 151 9.70 15.62 -4.82
CA SER A 151 9.27 15.06 -6.11
C SER A 151 7.87 14.44 -6.06
N LEU A 152 7.37 14.07 -4.87
CA LEU A 152 5.99 13.62 -4.71
C LEU A 152 5.06 14.84 -4.65
N PRO A 153 3.87 14.78 -5.26
CA PRO A 153 2.88 15.83 -5.09
C PRO A 153 2.39 15.88 -3.63
N ARG A 154 2.07 17.09 -3.16
CA ARG A 154 1.35 17.28 -1.89
C ARG A 154 0.03 16.52 -1.90
N GLY A 155 -0.37 16.00 -0.75
CA GLY A 155 -1.59 15.19 -0.61
C GLY A 155 -1.41 13.73 -1.03
N LEU A 156 -0.19 13.27 -1.32
CA LEU A 156 0.11 11.87 -1.61
C LEU A 156 1.26 11.35 -0.73
N ALA A 157 1.04 10.19 -0.12
CA ALA A 157 2.06 9.40 0.53
C ALA A 157 2.14 8.00 -0.08
N LEU A 158 3.36 7.52 -0.30
CA LEU A 158 3.64 6.17 -0.79
C LEU A 158 4.18 5.33 0.35
N LEU A 159 3.72 4.07 0.46
CA LEU A 159 4.28 3.12 1.42
C LEU A 159 4.69 1.84 0.72
N ASP A 160 5.96 1.44 0.86
CA ASP A 160 6.46 0.15 0.38
C ASP A 160 6.14 -0.94 1.40
N ALA A 161 5.20 -1.82 1.05
CA ALA A 161 4.75 -2.90 1.93
C ALA A 161 5.61 -4.16 1.81
N PRO A 162 5.72 -4.96 2.89
CA PRO A 162 6.32 -6.28 2.81
C PRO A 162 5.56 -7.20 1.84
N ASP A 163 6.22 -8.28 1.44
CA ASP A 163 5.66 -9.26 0.51
C ASP A 163 4.46 -10.00 1.13
N ILE A 164 3.33 -10.02 0.42
CA ILE A 164 2.10 -10.70 0.87
C ILE A 164 2.27 -12.23 0.95
N ASP A 165 3.19 -12.78 0.18
CA ASP A 165 3.53 -14.20 0.10
C ASP A 165 4.84 -14.52 0.85
N SER A 166 5.27 -13.62 1.75
CA SER A 166 6.48 -13.84 2.54
C SER A 166 6.36 -15.09 3.41
N LEU A 167 7.46 -15.85 3.52
CA LEU A 167 7.53 -16.99 4.44
C LEU A 167 7.57 -16.55 5.91
N VAL A 168 8.02 -15.32 6.16
CA VAL A 168 8.06 -14.71 7.50
C VAL A 168 6.64 -14.30 7.90
N VAL A 169 6.16 -14.83 9.04
CA VAL A 169 4.79 -14.56 9.54
C VAL A 169 4.57 -13.07 9.79
N ASP A 170 5.52 -12.41 10.47
CA ASP A 170 5.43 -10.99 10.83
C ASP A 170 5.25 -10.10 9.59
N ASN A 171 5.93 -10.42 8.49
CA ASN A 171 5.79 -9.68 7.22
C ASN A 171 4.37 -9.81 6.65
N ARG A 172 3.75 -10.99 6.75
CA ARG A 172 2.37 -11.20 6.26
C ARG A 172 1.35 -10.49 7.14
N LEU A 173 1.54 -10.49 8.47
CA LEU A 173 0.69 -9.75 9.40
C LEU A 173 0.77 -8.24 9.13
N LEU A 174 1.99 -7.72 8.98
CA LEU A 174 2.21 -6.32 8.64
C LEU A 174 1.62 -5.95 7.27
N ALA A 175 1.73 -6.82 6.26
CA ALA A 175 1.07 -6.61 4.98
C ALA A 175 -0.46 -6.54 5.11
N ALA A 176 -1.06 -7.37 5.96
CA ALA A 176 -2.50 -7.37 6.20
C ALA A 176 -2.97 -6.08 6.91
N GLU A 177 -2.24 -5.61 7.93
CA GLU A 177 -2.51 -4.34 8.61
C GLU A 177 -2.44 -3.15 7.62
N LEU A 178 -1.44 -3.17 6.75
CA LEU A 178 -1.26 -2.15 5.72
C LEU A 178 -2.37 -2.11 4.68
N ILE A 179 -2.96 -3.26 4.34
CA ILE A 179 -4.13 -3.31 3.45
C ILE A 179 -5.31 -2.58 4.10
N CYS A 180 -5.52 -2.77 5.40
CA CYS A 180 -6.62 -2.13 6.12
C CYS A 180 -6.43 -0.62 6.27
N ALA A 181 -5.18 -0.15 6.40
CA ALA A 181 -4.87 1.28 6.59
C ALA A 181 -4.78 2.07 5.26
N ALA A 182 -4.70 1.40 4.11
CA ALA A 182 -4.47 2.04 2.82
C ALA A 182 -5.71 2.77 2.30
N ASP A 183 -5.55 4.03 1.88
CA ASP A 183 -6.56 4.71 1.05
C ASP A 183 -6.59 4.08 -0.35
N VAL A 184 -5.42 3.67 -0.87
CA VAL A 184 -5.28 2.96 -2.14
C VAL A 184 -4.30 1.80 -2.00
N TRP A 185 -4.71 0.60 -2.40
CA TRP A 185 -3.81 -0.54 -2.55
C TRP A 185 -3.31 -0.67 -3.99
N VAL A 186 -2.01 -0.50 -4.20
CA VAL A 186 -1.32 -0.71 -5.49
C VAL A 186 -0.76 -2.13 -5.50
N MET A 187 -1.50 -3.07 -6.10
CA MET A 187 -1.08 -4.45 -6.26
C MET A 187 -0.10 -4.59 -7.43
N VAL A 188 1.16 -4.89 -7.12
CA VAL A 188 2.21 -5.15 -8.11
C VAL A 188 2.36 -6.66 -8.34
N THR A 189 2.27 -7.07 -9.60
CA THR A 189 2.55 -8.44 -10.05
C THR A 189 3.39 -8.42 -11.32
N THR A 190 3.92 -9.56 -11.77
CA THR A 190 4.78 -9.65 -12.97
C THR A 190 4.09 -10.40 -14.11
N ALA A 191 4.60 -10.23 -15.32
CA ALA A 191 4.15 -11.01 -16.50
C ALA A 191 4.23 -12.54 -16.31
N SER A 192 5.07 -13.03 -15.39
CA SER A 192 5.20 -14.46 -15.07
C SER A 192 4.35 -14.92 -13.89
N ARG A 193 3.83 -14.01 -13.07
CA ARG A 193 3.12 -14.32 -11.81
C ARG A 193 1.73 -13.70 -11.70
N TYR A 194 1.24 -13.04 -12.77
CA TYR A 194 -0.09 -12.42 -12.76
C TYR A 194 -1.24 -13.41 -12.53
N ALA A 195 -1.00 -14.71 -12.69
CA ALA A 195 -1.97 -15.78 -12.48
C ALA A 195 -1.85 -16.47 -11.10
N ASP A 196 -0.91 -16.04 -10.24
CA ASP A 196 -0.66 -16.67 -8.94
C ASP A 196 -1.83 -16.50 -7.96
N ALA A 197 -2.18 -17.58 -7.25
CA ALA A 197 -3.38 -17.63 -6.42
C ALA A 197 -3.40 -16.61 -5.27
N VAL A 198 -2.24 -16.31 -4.66
CA VAL A 198 -2.16 -15.46 -3.45
C VAL A 198 -2.57 -14.01 -3.76
N PRO A 199 -2.00 -13.31 -4.75
CA PRO A 199 -2.51 -12.01 -5.19
C PRO A 199 -4.00 -12.03 -5.53
N TRP A 200 -4.49 -13.06 -6.23
CA TRP A 200 -5.91 -13.18 -6.59
C TRP A 200 -6.84 -13.38 -5.41
N HIS A 201 -6.37 -13.96 -4.31
CA HIS A 201 -7.16 -14.03 -3.08
C HIS A 201 -7.35 -12.62 -2.52
N LEU A 202 -6.27 -11.84 -2.38
CA LEU A 202 -6.34 -10.46 -1.88
C LEU A 202 -7.15 -9.55 -2.79
N LEU A 203 -7.02 -9.65 -4.12
CA LEU A 203 -7.81 -8.84 -5.05
C LEU A 203 -9.31 -9.08 -4.88
N ARG A 204 -9.72 -10.33 -4.61
CA ARG A 204 -11.12 -10.67 -4.34
C ARG A 204 -11.58 -10.16 -2.98
N THR A 205 -10.75 -10.33 -1.94
CA THR A 205 -11.02 -9.79 -0.61
C THR A 205 -11.17 -8.26 -0.66
N ALA A 206 -10.24 -7.55 -1.28
CA ALA A 206 -10.28 -6.09 -1.43
C ALA A 206 -11.57 -5.61 -2.12
N LYS A 207 -12.06 -6.37 -3.11
CA LYS A 207 -13.35 -6.10 -3.78
C LYS A 207 -14.55 -6.26 -2.85
N GLU A 208 -14.54 -7.29 -1.99
CA GLU A 208 -15.63 -7.54 -1.03
C GLU A 208 -15.78 -6.37 -0.04
N TYR A 209 -14.68 -5.67 0.27
CA TYR A 209 -14.66 -4.53 1.18
C TYR A 209 -14.65 -3.16 0.47
N ASP A 210 -14.91 -3.11 -0.84
CA ASP A 210 -14.91 -1.88 -1.67
C ASP A 210 -13.63 -1.03 -1.53
N ALA A 211 -12.48 -1.68 -1.32
CA ALA A 211 -11.21 -1.00 -1.18
C ALA A 211 -10.79 -0.39 -2.53
N SER A 212 -10.27 0.83 -2.51
CA SER A 212 -9.72 1.47 -3.72
C SER A 212 -8.45 0.72 -4.15
N LEU A 213 -8.60 -0.08 -5.20
CA LEU A 213 -7.58 -0.98 -5.69
C LEU A 213 -7.06 -0.50 -7.05
N VAL A 214 -5.75 -0.65 -7.25
CA VAL A 214 -5.08 -0.49 -8.55
C VAL A 214 -4.16 -1.68 -8.77
N THR A 215 -3.98 -2.11 -10.02
CA THR A 215 -3.01 -3.15 -10.34
C THR A 215 -1.92 -2.66 -11.28
N VAL A 216 -0.70 -3.11 -11.02
CA VAL A 216 0.48 -2.82 -11.82
C VAL A 216 1.07 -4.15 -12.27
N LEU A 217 1.11 -4.34 -13.58
CA LEU A 217 1.79 -5.45 -14.21
C LEU A 217 3.20 -5.02 -14.58
N ASP A 218 4.17 -5.42 -13.77
CA ASP A 218 5.58 -5.09 -13.90
C ASP A 218 6.33 -6.09 -14.80
N ARG A 219 7.46 -5.64 -15.37
CA ARG A 219 8.38 -6.43 -16.19
C ARG A 219 7.69 -7.18 -17.33
N VAL A 220 6.89 -6.47 -18.13
CA VAL A 220 6.26 -7.09 -19.29
C VAL A 220 7.17 -7.01 -20.51
N PRO A 221 7.56 -8.14 -21.12
CA PRO A 221 8.39 -8.13 -22.31
C PRO A 221 7.75 -7.29 -23.41
N HIS A 222 8.50 -6.38 -24.02
CA HIS A 222 7.98 -5.41 -25.00
C HIS A 222 7.14 -6.06 -26.12
N GLN A 223 7.56 -7.22 -26.61
CA GLN A 223 6.88 -7.96 -27.68
C GLN A 223 5.51 -8.53 -27.23
N MET A 224 5.33 -8.75 -25.94
CA MET A 224 4.18 -9.43 -25.35
C MET A 224 3.23 -8.49 -24.58
N ILE A 225 3.52 -7.19 -24.52
CA ILE A 225 2.73 -6.21 -23.74
C ILE A 225 1.24 -6.33 -24.03
N ASN A 226 0.87 -6.30 -25.32
CA ASN A 226 -0.53 -6.35 -25.73
C ASN A 226 -1.19 -7.68 -25.39
N GLU A 227 -0.47 -8.79 -25.54
CA GLU A 227 -1.01 -10.12 -25.25
C GLU A 227 -1.22 -10.32 -23.75
N VAL A 228 -0.19 -10.06 -22.93
CA VAL A 228 -0.25 -10.26 -21.49
C VAL A 228 -1.25 -9.29 -20.86
N ALA A 229 -1.27 -8.02 -21.26
CA ALA A 229 -2.26 -7.06 -20.76
C ALA A 229 -3.70 -7.46 -21.12
N ARG A 230 -3.93 -8.00 -22.33
CA ARG A 230 -5.23 -8.52 -22.75
C ARG A 230 -5.64 -9.75 -21.94
N GLN A 231 -4.74 -10.72 -21.76
CA GLN A 231 -5.00 -11.93 -20.98
C GLN A 231 -5.28 -11.59 -19.50
N TYR A 232 -4.45 -10.75 -18.90
CA TYR A 232 -4.64 -10.28 -17.53
C TYR A 232 -5.95 -9.50 -17.37
N GLY A 233 -6.28 -8.62 -18.34
CA GLY A 233 -7.56 -7.92 -18.36
C GLY A 233 -8.77 -8.86 -18.47
N ALA A 234 -8.65 -9.97 -19.22
CA ALA A 234 -9.71 -10.98 -19.30
C ALA A 234 -9.89 -11.73 -17.97
N LEU A 235 -8.81 -12.06 -17.26
CA LEU A 235 -8.88 -12.66 -15.93
C LEU A 235 -9.54 -11.69 -14.93
N MET A 236 -9.15 -10.42 -14.96
CA MET A 236 -9.72 -9.39 -14.09
C MET A 236 -11.23 -9.25 -14.32
N LYS A 237 -11.66 -9.20 -15.59
CA LYS A 237 -13.09 -9.20 -15.94
C LYS A 237 -13.83 -10.43 -15.43
N ARG A 238 -13.26 -11.64 -15.56
CA ARG A 238 -13.87 -12.88 -15.06
C ARG A 238 -14.01 -12.92 -13.54
N ALA A 239 -13.09 -12.29 -12.81
CA ALA A 239 -13.18 -12.10 -11.36
C ALA A 239 -14.13 -10.93 -10.96
N GLY A 240 -14.73 -10.25 -11.93
CA GLY A 240 -15.54 -9.05 -11.73
C GLY A 240 -14.74 -7.84 -11.23
N LEU A 241 -13.44 -7.80 -11.51
CA LEU A 241 -12.51 -6.70 -11.25
C LEU A 241 -12.20 -5.94 -12.56
N GLY A 242 -13.14 -5.93 -13.51
CA GLY A 242 -12.93 -5.37 -14.85
C GLY A 242 -12.64 -3.87 -14.84
N ASP A 243 -13.22 -3.17 -13.86
CA ASP A 243 -13.19 -1.71 -13.70
C ASP A 243 -12.00 -1.21 -12.87
N VAL A 244 -11.26 -2.13 -12.24
CA VAL A 244 -10.03 -1.80 -11.50
C VAL A 244 -9.01 -1.22 -12.48
N PRO A 245 -8.44 -0.03 -12.24
CA PRO A 245 -7.44 0.53 -13.12
C PRO A 245 -6.18 -0.33 -13.16
N ARG A 246 -5.64 -0.51 -14.37
CA ARG A 246 -4.50 -1.39 -14.63
C ARG A 246 -3.41 -0.60 -15.34
N PHE A 247 -2.20 -0.67 -14.82
CA PHE A 247 -1.01 -0.09 -15.42
C PHE A 247 -0.02 -1.18 -15.80
N THR A 248 0.68 -0.98 -16.90
CA THR A 248 1.69 -1.92 -17.38
C THR A 248 3.02 -1.22 -17.43
N VAL A 249 4.02 -1.79 -16.75
CA VAL A 249 5.41 -1.35 -16.82
C VAL A 249 6.17 -2.33 -17.71
N PRO A 250 6.78 -1.87 -18.82
CA PRO A 250 7.56 -2.72 -19.68
C PRO A 250 8.81 -3.22 -18.98
N GLU A 251 9.28 -4.40 -19.36
CA GLU A 251 10.61 -4.88 -18.99
C GLU A 251 11.65 -4.03 -19.71
N LEU A 252 12.43 -3.29 -18.92
CA LEU A 252 13.44 -2.38 -19.41
C LEU A 252 14.83 -2.85 -18.99
N PRO A 253 15.86 -2.64 -19.83
CA PRO A 253 17.24 -2.93 -19.44
C PRO A 253 17.63 -2.07 -18.24
N GLU A 254 18.54 -2.56 -17.40
CA GLU A 254 19.01 -1.84 -16.19
C GLU A 254 19.59 -0.44 -16.50
N SER A 255 20.06 -0.24 -17.74
CA SER A 255 20.54 1.04 -18.26
C SER A 255 19.44 2.08 -18.52
N ALA A 256 18.17 1.68 -18.68
CA ALA A 256 17.06 2.58 -18.99
C ALA A 256 16.80 3.61 -17.89
N GLY A 257 17.17 3.30 -16.65
CA GLY A 257 17.12 4.20 -15.49
C GLY A 257 18.36 5.05 -15.25
N GLY A 258 19.20 5.25 -16.27
CA GLY A 258 20.50 5.92 -16.11
C GLY A 258 21.47 5.14 -15.22
N GLY A 259 21.36 3.80 -15.18
CA GLY A 259 22.21 2.93 -14.35
C GLY A 259 21.88 2.96 -12.85
N ARG A 260 20.88 3.74 -12.43
CA ARG A 260 20.47 3.86 -11.02
C ARG A 260 19.43 2.83 -10.60
N GLY A 261 19.11 1.84 -11.44
CA GLY A 261 18.09 0.82 -11.13
C GLY A 261 16.68 1.38 -10.91
N LEU A 262 16.41 2.55 -11.48
CA LEU A 262 15.09 3.19 -11.51
C LEU A 262 14.42 2.92 -12.85
N LEU A 263 13.10 2.98 -12.89
CA LEU A 263 12.34 3.01 -14.14
C LEU A 263 12.35 4.43 -14.70
N PRO A 264 12.31 4.60 -16.04
CA PRO A 264 12.11 5.91 -16.66
C PRO A 264 10.82 6.56 -16.14
N THR A 265 10.84 7.88 -15.99
CA THR A 265 9.68 8.65 -15.54
C THR A 265 8.46 8.42 -16.42
N THR A 266 8.64 8.20 -17.73
CA THR A 266 7.57 7.89 -18.69
C THR A 266 6.86 6.56 -18.40
N ALA A 267 7.55 5.58 -17.82
CA ALA A 267 6.96 4.28 -17.50
C ALA A 267 6.04 4.34 -16.28
N VAL A 268 6.34 5.22 -15.32
CA VAL A 268 5.58 5.36 -14.07
C VAL A 268 4.63 6.56 -14.06
N ALA A 269 4.76 7.48 -15.01
CA ALA A 269 3.93 8.69 -15.11
C ALA A 269 2.42 8.43 -15.12
N PRO A 270 1.87 7.42 -15.82
CA PRO A 270 0.43 7.15 -15.79
C PRO A 270 -0.08 6.78 -14.39
N LEU A 271 0.68 5.97 -13.66
CA LEU A 271 0.36 5.57 -12.29
C LEU A 271 0.45 6.77 -11.34
N LEU A 272 1.55 7.53 -11.42
CA LEU A 272 1.76 8.72 -10.59
C LEU A 272 0.66 9.76 -10.84
N GLY A 273 0.29 10.01 -12.09
CA GLY A 273 -0.78 10.93 -12.46
C GLY A 273 -2.13 10.50 -11.90
N TRP A 274 -2.44 9.20 -11.96
CA TRP A 274 -3.67 8.65 -11.37
C TRP A 274 -3.70 8.79 -9.84
N LEU A 275 -2.58 8.47 -9.16
CA LEU A 275 -2.45 8.62 -7.71
C LEU A 275 -2.54 10.09 -7.27
N ALA A 276 -1.86 10.98 -7.98
CA ALA A 276 -1.89 12.42 -7.72
C ALA A 276 -3.30 13.00 -7.89
N HIS A 277 -4.00 12.59 -8.95
CA HIS A 277 -5.38 13.00 -9.18
C HIS A 277 -6.31 12.53 -8.06
N ARG A 278 -6.14 11.30 -7.56
CA ARG A 278 -6.89 10.80 -6.39
C ARG A 278 -6.55 11.54 -5.10
N GLY A 279 -5.29 11.92 -4.91
CA GLY A 279 -4.83 12.63 -3.71
C GLY A 279 -5.33 14.07 -3.61
N GLN A 280 -5.72 14.69 -4.72
CA GLN A 280 -6.28 16.05 -4.74
C GLN A 280 -7.78 16.10 -4.41
N GLY A 281 -8.43 14.95 -4.21
CA GLY A 281 -9.88 14.85 -4.02
C GLY A 281 -10.66 15.11 -5.32
N PRO A 282 -11.97 14.81 -5.35
CA PRO A 282 -12.88 15.35 -6.37
C PRO A 282 -13.04 16.87 -6.26
#